data_AF-A0A382BX67-F1
#
_entry.id   AF-A0A382BX67-F1
#
_cell.length_a   1.000
_cell.length_b   1.000
_cell.length_c   1.000
_cell.angle_alpha   90.00
_cell.angle_beta   90.00
_cell.angle_gamma   90.00
#
_symmetry.space_group_name_H-M   'P 1'
#
loop_
_entity.id
_entity.type
_entity.pdbx_description
1 polymer ?
#
loop_
_entity_poly.entity_id
_entity_poly.type
_entity_poly.pdbx_seq_one_letter_code
_entity_poly.pdbx_strand_id
1 'polypeptide(L)'
;MVNRSIIFSFIVFSMLKADVLPLTQRYFHNEDMGHSYARGTYMIILSDASLETYLTDDNTGNFVEFKKSQGYNVVIQNFDDVGGTANYLKSYLQYYYEDEDSMLEYVLLVGDVTGIYAIPSFFIGSYNENEDDVTDYPYTFFDNNVLGSKFFIGRWSIRQVQDLMSLKMRSIQYVKMDNLID
;
A
#
# COMPACT_ATOMS: atom_id res chain seq x y z
N MET A 1 46.20 41.28 -34.71
CA MET A 1 44.80 40.82 -34.62
C MET A 1 44.71 39.88 -33.43
N VAL A 2 44.17 40.34 -32.29
CA VAL A 2 44.09 39.56 -31.05
C VAL A 2 42.73 38.87 -31.01
N ASN A 3 42.69 37.56 -31.22
CA ASN A 3 41.47 36.77 -31.07
C ASN A 3 41.21 36.53 -29.57
N ARG A 4 40.19 37.18 -29.03
CA ARG A 4 39.66 36.89 -27.68
C ARG A 4 38.70 35.72 -27.79
N SER A 5 39.14 34.52 -27.43
CA SER A 5 38.24 33.38 -27.25
C SER A 5 37.44 33.58 -25.95
N ILE A 6 36.14 33.82 -26.10
CA ILE A 6 35.19 33.89 -24.98
C ILE A 6 34.81 32.45 -24.64
N ILE A 7 35.25 31.97 -23.48
CA ILE A 7 34.86 30.67 -22.94
C ILE A 7 33.51 30.85 -22.24
N PHE A 8 32.44 30.31 -22.82
CA PHE A 8 31.14 30.20 -22.15
C PHE A 8 31.20 29.03 -21.16
N SER A 9 31.30 29.35 -19.87
CA SER A 9 31.16 28.36 -18.79
C SER A 9 29.68 28.03 -18.63
N PHE A 10 29.26 26.86 -19.12
CA PHE A 10 27.94 26.30 -18.85
C PHE A 10 27.92 25.74 -17.43
N ILE A 11 27.35 26.48 -16.47
CA ILE A 11 27.07 25.94 -15.14
C ILE A 11 25.82 25.07 -15.28
N VAL A 12 26.03 23.76 -15.35
CA VAL A 12 24.95 22.77 -15.20
C VAL A 12 24.59 22.76 -13.71
N PHE A 13 23.54 23.47 -13.33
CA PHE A 13 22.96 23.36 -12.00
C PHE A 13 22.19 22.04 -11.95
N SER A 14 22.83 20.96 -11.52
CA SER A 14 22.13 19.73 -11.19
C SER A 14 21.25 20.02 -9.98
N MET A 15 19.95 20.21 -10.20
CA MET A 15 18.97 20.12 -9.12
C MET A 15 19.10 18.73 -8.52
N LEU A 16 19.81 18.60 -7.41
CA LEU A 16 19.68 17.44 -6.54
C LEU A 16 18.24 17.48 -6.01
N LYS A 17 17.31 16.83 -6.71
CA LYS A 17 16.00 16.55 -6.14
C LYS A 17 16.25 15.58 -5.00
N ALA A 18 15.93 15.99 -3.78
CA ALA A 18 15.84 15.06 -2.67
C ALA A 18 14.77 14.02 -3.02
N ASP A 19 15.12 12.74 -2.95
CA ASP A 19 14.14 11.68 -3.13
C ASP A 19 13.06 11.80 -2.04
N VAL A 20 11.80 11.76 -2.48
CA VAL A 20 10.65 11.73 -1.57
C VAL A 20 10.41 10.27 -1.22
N LEU A 21 10.35 9.97 0.08
CA LEU A 21 10.10 8.63 0.60
C LEU A 21 8.74 8.57 1.33
N PRO A 22 8.11 7.39 1.40
CA PRO A 22 6.91 7.19 2.20
C PRO A 22 7.12 7.62 3.66
N LEU A 23 6.11 8.23 4.25
CA LEU A 23 6.21 8.82 5.59
C LEU A 23 6.55 7.77 6.66
N THR A 24 6.16 6.52 6.44
CA THR A 24 6.50 5.40 7.31
C THR A 24 7.99 5.10 7.37
N GLN A 25 8.75 5.40 6.32
CA GLN A 25 10.20 5.15 6.29
C GLN A 25 10.99 6.09 7.22
N ARG A 26 10.41 7.26 7.53
CA ARG A 26 11.04 8.26 8.40
C ARG A 26 11.51 7.68 9.74
N TYR A 27 10.77 6.74 10.31
CA TYR A 27 11.08 6.16 11.62
C TYR A 27 12.23 5.17 11.62
N PHE A 28 12.70 4.74 10.44
CA PHE A 28 13.86 3.85 10.30
C PHE A 28 15.16 4.62 10.03
N HIS A 29 15.10 5.93 9.82
CA HIS A 29 16.26 6.80 9.64
C HIS A 29 16.53 7.57 10.93
N ASN A 30 17.65 7.25 11.60
CA ASN A 30 18.06 7.89 12.85
C ASN A 30 18.86 9.18 12.65
N GLU A 31 19.28 9.45 11.42
CA GLU A 31 20.05 10.64 11.02
C GLU A 31 19.37 11.34 9.85
N ASP A 32 19.67 12.63 9.66
CA ASP A 32 19.17 13.39 8.52
C ASP A 32 19.91 12.97 7.24
N MET A 33 19.24 12.13 6.46
CA MET A 33 19.72 11.62 5.17
C MET A 33 19.42 12.59 4.01
N GLY A 34 18.80 13.76 4.28
CA GLY A 34 18.37 14.71 3.25
C GLY A 34 17.13 14.28 2.46
N HIS A 35 16.42 13.25 2.91
CA HIS A 35 15.16 12.80 2.31
C HIS A 35 13.99 13.69 2.72
N SER A 36 13.06 13.91 1.80
CA SER A 36 11.74 14.44 2.13
C SER A 36 10.79 13.28 2.39
N TYR A 37 9.85 13.45 3.33
CA TYR A 37 8.87 12.40 3.65
C TYR A 37 7.47 12.91 3.40
N ALA A 38 6.69 12.12 2.67
CA ALA A 38 5.29 12.42 2.37
C ALA A 38 4.44 11.14 2.47
N ARG A 39 3.14 11.31 2.64
CA ARG A 39 2.21 10.17 2.56
C ARG A 39 2.23 9.59 1.15
N GLY A 40 2.40 8.28 1.08
CA GLY A 40 2.42 7.54 -0.15
C GLY A 40 1.05 7.00 -0.57
N THR A 41 1.09 5.97 -1.42
CA THR A 41 -0.10 5.31 -1.93
C THR A 41 -0.64 4.27 -0.95
N TYR A 42 -1.95 4.30 -0.73
CA TYR A 42 -2.73 3.31 0.01
C TYR A 42 -3.57 2.53 -1.01
N MET A 43 -3.09 1.36 -1.41
CA MET A 43 -3.76 0.50 -2.36
C MET A 43 -4.74 -0.43 -1.65
N ILE A 44 -5.94 -0.58 -2.21
CA ILE A 44 -6.98 -1.47 -1.71
C ILE A 44 -7.26 -2.50 -2.81
N ILE A 45 -6.98 -3.77 -2.52
CA ILE A 45 -7.31 -4.89 -3.40
C ILE A 45 -8.66 -5.47 -2.97
N LEU A 46 -9.67 -5.31 -3.81
CA LEU A 46 -11.00 -5.88 -3.58
C LEU A 46 -11.07 -7.27 -4.19
N SER A 47 -11.60 -8.24 -3.44
CA SER A 47 -11.86 -9.58 -3.98
C SER A 47 -12.94 -9.58 -5.07
N ASP A 48 -13.86 -8.61 -5.04
CA ASP A 48 -14.96 -8.47 -5.98
C ASP A 48 -15.30 -6.97 -6.13
N ALA A 49 -15.51 -6.52 -7.37
CA ALA A 49 -15.78 -5.12 -7.69
C ALA A 49 -17.06 -4.57 -7.02
N SER A 50 -18.05 -5.43 -6.73
CA SER A 50 -19.27 -5.04 -6.03
C SER A 50 -19.01 -4.53 -4.60
N LEU A 51 -17.86 -4.87 -4.00
CA LEU A 51 -17.50 -4.39 -2.66
C LEU A 51 -17.18 -2.90 -2.63
N GLU A 52 -16.80 -2.31 -3.77
CA GLU A 52 -16.41 -0.90 -3.86
C GLU A 52 -17.55 0.02 -3.41
N THR A 53 -18.79 -0.27 -3.84
CA THR A 53 -19.97 0.55 -3.47
C THR A 53 -20.16 0.62 -1.95
N TYR A 54 -19.87 -0.47 -1.23
CA TYR A 54 -19.98 -0.52 0.23
C TYR A 54 -18.78 0.13 0.92
N LEU A 55 -17.61 0.11 0.28
CA LEU A 55 -16.41 0.77 0.78
C LEU A 55 -16.51 2.30 0.66
N THR A 56 -17.12 2.79 -0.42
CA THR A 56 -17.26 4.21 -0.74
C THR A 56 -18.62 4.82 -0.37
N ASP A 57 -19.51 4.06 0.28
CA ASP A 57 -20.81 4.58 0.71
C ASP A 57 -20.65 5.69 1.75
N ASP A 58 -21.05 6.91 1.37
CA ASP A 58 -21.00 8.10 2.23
C ASP A 58 -21.94 7.98 3.44
N ASN A 59 -23.05 7.25 3.34
CA ASN A 59 -24.02 7.11 4.44
C ASN A 59 -23.46 6.33 5.62
N THR A 60 -22.59 5.34 5.35
CA THR A 60 -21.94 4.49 6.36
C THR A 60 -20.46 4.83 6.55
N GLY A 61 -20.03 5.95 5.98
CA GLY A 61 -18.65 6.44 6.00
C GLY A 61 -17.85 5.95 4.80
N ASN A 62 -17.44 6.88 3.95
CA ASN A 62 -16.61 6.59 2.78
C ASN A 62 -15.14 6.40 3.20
N PHE A 63 -14.66 5.17 3.10
CA PHE A 63 -13.31 4.82 3.56
C PHE A 63 -12.22 5.42 2.68
N VAL A 64 -12.48 5.53 1.37
CA VAL A 64 -11.55 6.12 0.40
C VAL A 64 -11.33 7.58 0.72
N GLU A 65 -12.41 8.35 0.84
CA GLU A 65 -12.30 9.78 1.18
C GLU A 65 -11.74 9.99 2.59
N PHE A 66 -12.06 9.11 3.53
CA PHE A 66 -11.44 9.12 4.85
C PHE A 66 -9.92 8.94 4.76
N LYS A 67 -9.41 8.00 3.97
CA LYS A 67 -7.96 7.81 3.78
C LYS A 67 -7.31 8.96 3.01
N LYS A 68 -7.97 9.51 1.99
CA LYS A 68 -7.50 10.73 1.30
C LYS A 68 -7.40 11.91 2.26
N SER A 69 -8.34 12.05 3.20
CA SER A 69 -8.30 13.13 4.22
C SER A 69 -7.07 13.04 5.15
N GLN A 70 -6.46 11.86 5.25
CA GLN A 70 -5.21 11.62 5.99
C GLN A 70 -3.94 11.87 5.16
N GLY A 71 -4.11 12.30 3.90
CA GLY A 71 -3.02 12.63 2.97
C GLY A 71 -2.57 11.47 2.07
N TYR A 72 -3.19 10.29 2.14
CA TYR A 72 -2.84 9.18 1.25
C TYR A 72 -3.36 9.41 -0.17
N ASN A 73 -2.59 8.98 -1.17
CA ASN A 73 -3.13 8.70 -2.49
C ASN A 73 -3.82 7.33 -2.44
N VAL A 74 -5.15 7.26 -2.63
CA VAL A 74 -5.89 5.99 -2.48
C VAL A 74 -6.20 5.41 -3.86
N VAL A 75 -5.79 4.16 -4.07
CA VAL A 75 -6.00 3.42 -5.33
C VAL A 75 -6.79 2.16 -5.01
N ILE A 76 -7.83 1.88 -5.79
CA ILE A 76 -8.61 0.65 -5.69
C ILE A 76 -8.31 -0.21 -6.92
N GLN A 77 -8.12 -1.50 -6.71
CA GLN A 77 -7.90 -2.49 -7.75
C GLN A 77 -8.68 -3.76 -7.43
N ASN A 78 -9.27 -4.41 -8.44
CA ASN A 78 -9.91 -5.70 -8.24
C ASN A 78 -8.93 -6.84 -8.42
N PHE A 79 -9.09 -7.89 -7.62
CA PHE A 79 -8.25 -9.08 -7.64
C PHE A 79 -8.31 -9.81 -8.99
N ASP A 80 -9.49 -9.89 -9.60
CA ASP A 80 -9.68 -10.53 -10.91
C ASP A 80 -8.97 -9.76 -12.02
N ASP A 81 -8.99 -8.42 -11.96
CA ASP A 81 -8.35 -7.54 -12.94
C ASP A 81 -6.82 -7.65 -12.90
N VAL A 82 -6.24 -8.07 -11.77
CA VAL A 82 -4.79 -8.33 -11.63
C VAL A 82 -4.44 -9.81 -11.83
N GLY A 83 -5.35 -10.59 -12.41
CA GLY A 83 -5.11 -11.98 -12.82
C GLY A 83 -5.64 -13.05 -11.87
N GLY A 84 -6.25 -12.68 -10.73
CA GLY A 84 -7.03 -13.61 -9.91
C GLY A 84 -6.24 -14.74 -9.24
N THR A 85 -4.91 -14.62 -9.12
CA THR A 85 -4.08 -15.58 -8.38
C THR A 85 -3.09 -14.87 -7.46
N ALA A 86 -2.63 -15.55 -6.41
CA ALA A 86 -1.61 -15.00 -5.51
C ALA A 86 -0.32 -14.60 -6.26
N ASN A 87 0.12 -15.41 -7.21
CA ASN A 87 1.32 -15.10 -7.98
C ASN A 87 1.12 -13.87 -8.88
N TYR A 88 -0.04 -13.76 -9.53
CA TYR A 88 -0.30 -12.58 -10.37
C TYR A 88 -0.48 -11.31 -9.54
N LEU A 89 -1.16 -11.38 -8.39
CA LEU A 89 -1.25 -10.25 -7.48
C LEU A 89 0.14 -9.83 -6.97
N LYS A 90 1.00 -10.79 -6.59
CA LYS A 90 2.38 -10.49 -6.19
C LYS A 90 3.17 -9.81 -7.30
N SER A 91 3.10 -10.33 -8.53
CA SER A 91 3.77 -9.72 -9.69
C SER A 91 3.22 -8.33 -10.02
N TYR A 92 1.91 -8.12 -9.88
CA TYR A 92 1.29 -6.81 -10.07
C TYR A 92 1.78 -5.80 -9.02
N LEU A 93 1.87 -6.19 -7.75
CA LEU A 93 2.38 -5.33 -6.69
C LEU A 93 3.87 -4.98 -6.89
N GLN A 94 4.64 -5.93 -7.42
CA GLN A 94 6.03 -5.67 -7.82
C GLN A 94 6.11 -4.61 -8.92
N TYR A 95 5.42 -4.85 -10.03
CA TYR A 95 5.34 -3.90 -11.14
C TYR A 95 4.88 -2.52 -10.67
N TYR A 96 3.82 -2.46 -9.86
CA TYR A 96 3.30 -1.19 -9.36
C TYR A 96 4.35 -0.45 -8.53
N TYR A 97 5.07 -1.13 -7.64
CA TYR A 97 6.10 -0.51 -6.82
C TYR A 97 7.33 -0.05 -7.63
N GLU A 98 7.77 -0.86 -8.60
CA GLU A 98 9.01 -0.63 -9.34
C GLU A 98 8.84 0.33 -10.52
N ASP A 99 7.69 0.26 -11.21
CA ASP A 99 7.46 0.94 -12.49
C ASP A 99 6.42 2.07 -12.42
N GLU A 100 5.43 1.99 -11.51
CA GLU A 100 4.33 2.97 -11.43
C GLU A 100 4.52 3.99 -10.31
N ASP A 101 4.63 3.52 -9.06
CA ASP A 101 4.70 4.36 -7.88
C ASP A 101 5.51 3.72 -6.73
N SER A 102 6.79 4.08 -6.66
CA SER A 102 7.68 3.73 -5.55
C SER A 102 7.24 4.29 -4.19
N MET A 103 6.25 5.18 -4.15
CA MET A 103 5.63 5.67 -2.91
C MET A 103 4.51 4.74 -2.41
N LEU A 104 4.27 3.56 -2.97
CA LEU A 104 3.34 2.59 -2.39
C LEU A 104 3.72 2.30 -0.92
N GLU A 105 2.84 2.68 0.00
CA GLU A 105 3.09 2.67 1.45
C GLU A 105 2.31 1.53 2.14
N TYR A 106 1.06 1.32 1.71
CA TYR A 106 0.16 0.31 2.28
C TYR A 106 -0.62 -0.44 1.19
N VAL A 107 -0.79 -1.75 1.37
CA VAL A 107 -1.72 -2.58 0.62
C VAL A 107 -2.73 -3.20 1.59
N LEU A 108 -4.02 -2.97 1.35
CA LEU A 108 -5.11 -3.57 2.09
C LEU A 108 -5.84 -4.58 1.21
N LEU A 109 -5.81 -5.86 1.58
CA LEU A 109 -6.61 -6.91 0.97
C LEU A 109 -8.00 -6.92 1.61
N VAL A 110 -9.05 -6.80 0.81
CA VAL A 110 -10.44 -6.92 1.28
C VAL A 110 -11.01 -8.21 0.70
N GLY A 111 -10.94 -9.26 1.52
CA GLY A 111 -11.25 -10.64 1.15
C GLY A 111 -10.65 -11.64 2.13
N ASP A 112 -11.22 -12.84 2.20
CA ASP A 112 -10.72 -13.94 3.02
C ASP A 112 -9.76 -14.84 2.20
N VAL A 113 -9.04 -15.76 2.84
CA VAL A 113 -8.14 -16.70 2.13
C VAL A 113 -8.93 -17.70 1.27
N THR A 114 -10.18 -17.97 1.65
CA THR A 114 -11.08 -18.91 0.99
C THR A 114 -12.51 -18.36 0.96
N GLY A 115 -13.39 -18.98 0.17
CA GLY A 115 -14.81 -18.62 0.10
C GLY A 115 -15.17 -17.76 -1.11
N ILE A 116 -16.28 -17.03 -1.03
CA ILE A 116 -16.81 -16.24 -2.15
C ILE A 116 -16.02 -14.95 -2.42
N TYR A 117 -15.34 -14.43 -1.40
CA TYR A 117 -14.49 -13.24 -1.46
C TYR A 117 -13.02 -13.64 -1.30
N ALA A 118 -12.59 -14.65 -2.06
CA ALA A 118 -11.27 -15.25 -1.89
C ALA A 118 -10.17 -14.39 -2.52
N ILE A 119 -9.19 -14.03 -1.70
CA ILE A 119 -7.87 -13.56 -2.14
C ILE A 119 -6.87 -14.53 -1.50
N PRO A 120 -6.24 -15.44 -2.26
CA PRO A 120 -5.36 -16.44 -1.71
C PRO A 120 -4.18 -15.81 -0.95
N SER A 121 -3.59 -16.61 -0.07
CA SER A 121 -2.41 -16.24 0.71
C SER A 121 -1.28 -17.24 0.43
N PHE A 122 -0.12 -17.04 1.03
CA PHE A 122 1.00 -17.97 0.90
C PHE A 122 1.12 -18.84 2.15
N PHE A 123 1.82 -19.96 2.00
CA PHE A 123 2.09 -20.92 3.04
C PHE A 123 3.60 -20.92 3.30
N ILE A 124 3.99 -20.81 4.56
CA ILE A 124 5.39 -20.92 5.01
C ILE A 124 5.47 -22.02 6.07
N GLY A 125 6.57 -22.76 6.12
CA GLY A 125 6.75 -23.75 7.18
C GLY A 125 6.72 -23.07 8.55
N SER A 126 5.92 -23.60 9.47
CA SER A 126 5.85 -23.08 10.83
C SER A 126 7.18 -23.24 11.55
N TYR A 127 7.53 -22.28 12.38
CA TYR A 127 8.75 -22.35 13.20
C TYR A 127 8.59 -23.33 14.37
N ASN A 128 7.37 -23.45 14.91
CA ASN A 128 7.11 -24.20 16.14
C ASN A 128 6.54 -25.59 15.88
N GLU A 129 5.92 -25.81 14.72
CA GLU A 129 5.09 -26.97 14.43
C GLU A 129 5.45 -27.58 13.07
N ASN A 130 5.12 -28.87 12.87
CA ASN A 130 5.31 -29.55 11.58
C ASN A 130 4.10 -29.30 10.66
N GLU A 131 3.71 -28.04 10.50
CA GLU A 131 2.63 -27.60 9.62
C GLU A 131 3.02 -26.32 8.88
N ASP A 132 2.23 -25.95 7.87
CA ASP A 132 2.42 -24.70 7.14
C ASP A 132 1.52 -23.60 7.70
N ASP A 133 2.13 -22.47 8.08
CA ASP A 133 1.48 -21.25 8.50
C ASP A 133 1.04 -20.41 7.30
N VAL A 134 -0.15 -19.83 7.37
CA VAL A 134 -0.70 -18.93 6.34
C VAL A 134 -0.19 -17.50 6.56
N THR A 135 0.32 -16.85 5.51
CA THR A 135 0.83 -15.48 5.60
C THR A 135 0.73 -14.69 4.30
N ASP A 136 0.35 -13.42 4.42
CA ASP A 136 0.36 -12.45 3.32
C ASP A 136 1.73 -11.77 3.15
N TYR A 137 2.69 -12.02 4.03
CA TYR A 137 4.01 -11.39 3.99
C TYR A 137 4.74 -11.56 2.64
N PRO A 138 4.65 -12.71 1.93
CA PRO A 138 5.30 -12.85 0.65
C PRO A 138 4.82 -11.90 -0.45
N TYR A 139 3.70 -11.19 -0.27
CA TYR A 139 3.31 -10.11 -1.19
C TYR A 139 4.20 -8.87 -1.08
N THR A 140 4.90 -8.66 0.04
CA THR A 140 5.55 -7.38 0.33
C THR A 140 7.01 -7.28 -0.09
N PHE A 141 7.64 -8.38 -0.50
CA PHE A 141 9.04 -8.41 -0.88
C PHE A 141 9.28 -9.14 -2.21
N PHE A 142 10.34 -8.72 -2.90
CA PHE A 142 10.73 -9.18 -4.23
C PHE A 142 12.16 -9.74 -4.19
N ASP A 143 12.58 -10.44 -5.26
CA ASP A 143 13.92 -11.03 -5.42
C ASP A 143 14.38 -11.95 -4.28
N ASN A 144 13.45 -12.64 -3.61
CA ASN A 144 13.71 -13.48 -2.43
C ASN A 144 14.37 -12.72 -1.25
N ASN A 145 14.31 -11.39 -1.23
CA ASN A 145 14.79 -10.61 -0.09
C ASN A 145 13.73 -10.55 1.01
N VAL A 146 13.63 -11.63 1.79
CA VAL A 146 12.62 -11.78 2.85
C VAL A 146 12.68 -10.65 3.89
N LEU A 147 13.83 -10.02 4.12
CA LEU A 147 13.94 -8.90 5.07
C LEU A 147 13.63 -7.53 4.44
N GLY A 148 13.46 -7.48 3.12
CA GLY A 148 13.33 -6.27 2.32
C GLY A 148 11.89 -5.92 1.96
N SER A 149 10.98 -5.95 2.93
CA SER A 149 9.58 -5.53 2.73
C SER A 149 9.51 -4.11 2.17
N LYS A 150 8.80 -3.91 1.06
CA LYS A 150 8.71 -2.64 0.33
C LYS A 150 7.59 -1.74 0.84
N PHE A 151 6.50 -2.34 1.29
CA PHE A 151 5.32 -1.68 1.84
C PHE A 151 4.73 -2.51 2.97
N PHE A 152 3.77 -1.93 3.70
CA PHE A 152 2.99 -2.66 4.70
C PHE A 152 1.79 -3.33 4.07
N ILE A 153 1.44 -4.51 4.56
CA ILE A 153 0.24 -5.24 4.13
C ILE A 153 -0.70 -5.49 5.30
N GLY A 154 -1.99 -5.43 5.03
CA GLY A 154 -3.04 -5.85 5.94
C GLY A 154 -4.18 -6.52 5.18
N ARG A 155 -5.00 -7.30 5.91
CA ARG A 155 -6.17 -7.96 5.36
C ARG A 155 -7.40 -7.69 6.21
N TRP A 156 -8.47 -7.24 5.57
CA TRP A 156 -9.83 -7.31 6.09
C TRP A 156 -10.46 -8.60 5.58
N SER A 157 -10.37 -9.66 6.40
CA SER A 157 -11.02 -10.94 6.10
C SER A 157 -12.52 -10.78 6.24
N ILE A 158 -13.24 -11.03 5.14
CA ILE A 158 -14.69 -10.89 5.04
C ILE A 158 -15.27 -12.14 4.38
N ARG A 159 -16.44 -12.58 4.84
CA ARG A 159 -17.20 -13.67 4.22
C ARG A 159 -18.54 -13.19 3.65
N GLN A 160 -18.93 -11.97 3.98
CA GLN A 160 -20.15 -11.30 3.54
C GLN A 160 -19.95 -9.78 3.59
N VAL A 161 -20.78 -9.03 2.85
CA VAL A 161 -20.76 -7.55 2.80
C VAL A 161 -20.90 -6.92 4.19
N GLN A 162 -21.68 -7.53 5.09
CA GLN A 162 -21.89 -7.00 6.44
C GLN A 162 -20.59 -6.96 7.27
N ASP A 163 -19.65 -7.88 7.01
CA ASP A 163 -18.35 -7.89 7.68
C ASP A 163 -17.52 -6.66 7.26
N LEU A 164 -17.51 -6.36 5.96
CA LEU A 164 -16.86 -5.17 5.41
C LEU A 164 -17.43 -3.89 6.02
N MET A 165 -18.76 -3.76 6.05
CA MET A 165 -19.41 -2.59 6.63
C MET A 165 -19.01 -2.40 8.10
N SER A 166 -18.96 -3.49 8.86
CA SER A 166 -18.60 -3.46 10.29
C SER A 166 -17.13 -3.08 10.51
N LEU A 167 -16.21 -3.66 9.75
CA LEU A 167 -14.77 -3.34 9.80
C LEU A 167 -14.50 -1.88 9.38
N LYS A 168 -15.15 -1.44 8.30
CA LYS A 168 -15.08 -0.06 7.81
C LYS A 168 -15.51 0.93 8.88
N MET A 169 -16.72 0.76 9.43
CA MET A 169 -17.27 1.66 10.44
C MET A 169 -16.36 1.74 11.67
N ARG A 170 -15.91 0.58 12.19
CA ARG A 170 -15.00 0.55 13.36
C ARG A 170 -13.68 1.25 13.08
N SER A 171 -13.10 1.04 11.89
CA SER A 171 -11.82 1.64 11.50
C SER A 171 -11.90 3.17 11.41
N ILE A 172 -13.00 3.70 10.86
CA ILE A 172 -13.21 5.15 10.78
C ILE A 172 -13.50 5.73 12.17
N GLN A 173 -14.41 5.10 12.92
CA GLN A 173 -14.81 5.57 14.26
C GLN A 173 -13.65 5.60 15.24
N TYR A 174 -12.78 4.59 15.20
CA TYR A 174 -11.61 4.54 16.09
C TYR A 174 -10.70 5.75 15.93
N VAL A 175 -10.53 6.25 14.70
CA VAL A 175 -9.67 7.40 14.42
C VAL A 175 -10.37 8.73 14.70
N LYS A 176 -11.66 8.84 14.37
CA LYS A 176 -12.41 10.07 14.62
C LYS A 176 -12.73 10.28 16.11
N MET A 177 -12.82 9.20 16.88
CA MET A 177 -13.17 9.22 18.31
C MET A 177 -14.55 9.84 18.61
N ASP A 178 -15.47 9.86 17.65
CA ASP A 178 -16.76 10.56 17.74
C ASP A 178 -17.74 9.97 18.78
N ASN A 179 -17.49 8.75 19.29
CA ASN A 179 -18.39 8.01 20.20
C ASN A 179 -17.84 7.85 21.63
N LEU A 180 -16.92 8.71 22.07
CA LEU A 180 -16.54 8.73 23.48
C LEU A 180 -17.65 9.42 24.27
N ILE A 181 -18.35 8.65 25.09
CA ILE A 181 -19.20 9.20 26.15
C ILE A 181 -18.23 9.69 27.24
N ASP A 182 -18.28 10.99 27.55
CA ASP A 182 -17.53 11.60 28.67
C ASP A 182 -17.82 10.93 30.02
#